data_AF-A0A9Q0XQ31-F1
#
_entry.id   AF-A0A9Q0XQ31-F1
#
_cell.length_a   1.000
_cell.length_b   1.000
_cell.length_c   1.000
_cell.angle_alpha   90.00
_cell.angle_beta   90.00
_cell.angle_gamma   90.00
#
_symmetry.space_group_name_H-M   'P 1'
#
loop_
_entity.id
_entity.type
_entity.pdbx_description
1 polymer ?
#
loop_
_entity_poly.entity_id
_entity_poly.type
_entity_poly.pdbx_seq_one_letter_code
_entity_poly.pdbx_strand_id
1 'polypeptide(L)'
;MAKGDFDNLSGKGKPLQKFSNCPHIDPMTHNLNRILIDNGYQPEWILMQKEIRETIEKLRKDIVAVRNKLGDPMTPQKETQWKEAREQFIENIKALNKRVNDFNLVVPVLSRQMVHFSADKEIARAQVIYETQVKNDAENDAKKTENVNGGTSDIKTSFFKWMTLILK
;
A
#
# COMPACT_ATOMS: atom_id res chain seq x y z
N MET A 1 13.64 -35.93 -19.35
CA MET A 1 12.59 -36.63 -18.57
C MET A 1 13.08 -37.88 -17.80
N ALA A 2 14.36 -38.27 -17.84
CA ALA A 2 14.86 -39.53 -17.26
C ALA A 2 15.75 -39.37 -16.00
N LYS A 3 15.42 -38.44 -15.09
CA LYS A 3 16.28 -38.12 -13.94
C LYS A 3 15.94 -38.87 -12.64
N GLY A 4 14.90 -39.71 -12.61
CA GLY A 4 14.56 -40.52 -11.43
C GLY A 4 14.02 -39.74 -10.23
N ASP A 5 13.72 -38.44 -10.38
CA ASP A 5 13.21 -37.59 -9.30
C ASP A 5 11.86 -38.08 -8.71
N PHE A 6 11.15 -38.95 -9.43
CA PHE A 6 9.89 -39.57 -9.00
C PHE A 6 10.07 -40.95 -8.34
N ASP A 7 11.29 -41.50 -8.32
CA ASP A 7 11.51 -42.88 -7.87
C ASP A 7 11.56 -43.05 -6.36
N ASN A 8 11.78 -41.97 -5.61
CA ASN A 8 11.89 -42.00 -4.15
C ASN A 8 10.81 -41.14 -3.44
N LEU A 9 9.60 -41.10 -4.03
CA LEU A 9 8.47 -40.41 -3.43
C LEU A 9 7.84 -41.22 -2.30
N SER A 10 7.46 -40.53 -1.23
CA SER A 10 6.71 -41.12 -0.12
C SER A 10 5.38 -41.70 -0.63
N GLY A 11 5.16 -43.01 -0.47
CA GLY A 11 3.93 -43.66 -0.91
C GLY A 11 3.99 -44.34 -2.28
N LYS A 12 5.17 -44.39 -2.93
CA LYS A 12 5.38 -45.19 -4.15
C LYS A 12 4.91 -46.64 -3.96
N GLY A 13 4.08 -47.13 -4.89
CA GLY A 13 3.54 -48.50 -4.86
C GLY A 13 2.40 -48.74 -3.86
N LYS A 14 2.02 -47.76 -3.04
CA LYS A 14 0.85 -47.85 -2.16
C LYS A 14 -0.40 -47.34 -2.89
N PRO A 15 -1.58 -47.93 -2.63
CA PRO A 15 -2.83 -47.41 -3.18
C PRO A 15 -3.05 -45.97 -2.70
N LEU A 16 -3.54 -45.12 -3.60
CA LEU A 16 -3.94 -43.76 -3.24
C LEU A 16 -5.00 -43.83 -2.14
N GLN A 17 -4.79 -43.11 -1.05
CA GLN A 17 -5.82 -42.92 -0.04
C GLN A 17 -7.03 -42.26 -0.73
N LYS A 18 -8.26 -42.75 -0.47
CA LYS A 18 -9.46 -42.10 -1.03
C LYS A 18 -9.73 -40.86 -0.18
N PHE A 19 -9.69 -39.69 -0.82
CA PHE A 19 -9.57 -38.41 -0.10
C PHE A 19 -10.89 -37.64 0.06
N SER A 20 -12.03 -38.16 -0.39
CA SER A 20 -13.31 -37.45 -0.34
C SER A 20 -14.29 -38.10 0.64
N ASN A 21 -14.70 -37.33 1.66
CA ASN A 21 -15.87 -37.58 2.50
C ASN A 21 -17.07 -36.69 2.08
N CYS A 22 -16.92 -35.88 1.01
CA CYS A 22 -17.98 -34.99 0.52
C CYS A 22 -18.70 -35.66 -0.68
N PRO A 23 -19.96 -36.10 -0.51
CA PRO A 23 -20.70 -36.80 -1.57
C PRO A 23 -20.94 -35.94 -2.83
N HIS A 24 -20.86 -34.62 -2.70
CA HIS A 24 -21.19 -33.66 -3.75
C HIS A 24 -19.98 -33.20 -4.58
N ILE A 25 -18.77 -33.65 -4.26
CA ILE A 25 -17.54 -33.22 -4.95
C ILE A 25 -16.99 -34.40 -5.75
N ASP A 26 -16.81 -34.18 -7.04
CA ASP A 26 -16.18 -35.14 -7.93
C ASP A 26 -14.72 -35.44 -7.50
N PRO A 27 -14.31 -36.71 -7.40
CA PRO A 27 -12.96 -37.08 -6.97
C PRO A 27 -11.84 -36.46 -7.81
N MET A 28 -12.03 -36.27 -9.12
CA MET A 28 -11.01 -35.64 -9.97
C MET A 28 -10.82 -34.17 -9.58
N THR A 29 -11.92 -33.43 -9.41
CA THR A 29 -11.89 -32.02 -8.99
C THR A 29 -11.21 -31.84 -7.64
N HIS A 30 -11.53 -32.70 -6.67
CA HIS A 30 -10.91 -32.66 -5.34
C HIS A 30 -9.40 -32.90 -5.41
N ASN A 31 -8.97 -33.92 -6.16
CA ASN A 31 -7.56 -34.25 -6.30
C ASN A 31 -6.79 -33.13 -7.01
N LEU A 32 -7.37 -32.51 -8.05
CA LEU A 32 -6.76 -31.37 -8.74
C LEU A 32 -6.59 -30.19 -7.78
N ASN A 33 -7.64 -29.80 -7.06
CA ASN A 33 -7.57 -28.69 -6.10
C ASN A 33 -6.52 -28.93 -5.02
N ARG A 34 -6.41 -30.17 -4.54
CA ARG A 34 -5.36 -30.56 -3.60
C ARG A 34 -3.97 -30.37 -4.19
N ILE A 35 -3.71 -30.90 -5.39
CA ILE A 35 -2.41 -30.75 -6.04
C ILE A 35 -2.06 -29.27 -6.19
N LEU A 36 -3.02 -28.43 -6.59
CA LEU A 36 -2.83 -26.99 -6.70
C LEU A 36 -2.47 -26.36 -5.34
N ILE A 37 -3.18 -26.71 -4.27
CA ILE A 37 -2.89 -26.23 -2.91
C ILE A 37 -1.51 -26.70 -2.43
N ASP A 38 -1.18 -27.97 -2.61
CA ASP A 38 0.10 -28.58 -2.19
C ASP A 38 1.29 -27.92 -2.92
N ASN A 39 1.09 -27.40 -4.13
CA ASN A 39 2.10 -26.65 -4.90
C ASN A 39 2.04 -25.12 -4.66
N GLY A 40 1.19 -24.63 -3.76
CA GLY A 40 1.08 -23.20 -3.46
C GLY A 40 0.45 -22.36 -4.58
N TYR A 41 -0.35 -22.97 -5.45
CA TYR A 41 -1.04 -22.27 -6.54
C TYR A 41 -1.99 -21.21 -6.01
N GLN A 42 -1.95 -20.01 -6.62
CA GLN A 42 -2.83 -18.90 -6.28
C GLN A 42 -3.90 -18.73 -7.37
N PRO A 43 -5.19 -18.76 -7.01
CA PRO A 43 -6.26 -18.45 -7.94
C PRO A 43 -6.13 -17.04 -8.53
N GLU A 44 -6.55 -16.88 -9.78
CA GLU A 44 -6.46 -15.61 -10.51
C GLU A 44 -7.09 -14.43 -9.75
N TRP A 45 -8.27 -14.61 -9.16
CA TRP A 45 -8.94 -13.55 -8.40
C TRP A 45 -8.13 -13.07 -7.19
N ILE A 46 -7.27 -13.91 -6.59
CA ILE A 46 -6.36 -13.49 -5.51
C ILE A 46 -5.32 -12.50 -6.05
N LEU A 47 -4.76 -12.79 -7.24
CA LEU A 47 -3.80 -11.91 -7.89
C LEU A 47 -4.46 -10.59 -8.29
N MET A 48 -5.65 -10.64 -8.91
CA MET A 48 -6.43 -9.44 -9.24
C MET A 48 -6.72 -8.58 -8.00
N GLN A 49 -7.07 -9.22 -6.88
CA GLN A 49 -7.32 -8.51 -5.62
C GLN A 49 -6.06 -7.76 -5.14
N LYS A 50 -4.90 -8.40 -5.22
CA LYS A 50 -3.61 -7.82 -4.86
C LYS A 50 -3.27 -6.64 -5.77
N GLU A 51 -3.41 -6.80 -7.09
CA GLU A 51 -3.16 -5.74 -8.07
C GLU A 51 -4.05 -4.51 -7.84
N ILE A 52 -5.35 -4.71 -7.58
CA ILE A 52 -6.28 -3.61 -7.27
C ILE A 52 -5.81 -2.83 -6.04
N ARG A 53 -5.40 -3.54 -4.97
CA ARG A 53 -4.91 -2.93 -3.72
C ARG A 53 -3.62 -2.14 -3.93
N GLU A 54 -2.65 -2.71 -4.64
CA GLU A 54 -1.38 -2.05 -4.93
C GLU A 54 -1.60 -0.82 -5.84
N THR A 55 -2.49 -0.94 -6.83
CA THR A 55 -2.81 0.16 -7.74
C THR A 55 -3.43 1.35 -7.01
N ILE A 56 -4.44 1.12 -6.16
CA ILE A 56 -5.05 2.23 -5.41
C ILE A 56 -4.08 2.87 -4.42
N GLU A 57 -3.20 2.08 -3.79
CA GLU A 57 -2.19 2.61 -2.89
C GLU A 57 -1.19 3.50 -3.63
N LYS A 58 -0.75 3.09 -4.82
CA LYS A 58 0.11 3.89 -5.69
C LYS A 58 -0.58 5.19 -6.09
N LEU A 59 -1.82 5.12 -6.57
CA LEU A 59 -2.60 6.30 -6.98
C LEU A 59 -2.75 7.30 -5.81
N ARG A 60 -3.01 6.81 -4.60
CA ARG A 60 -3.10 7.65 -3.39
C ARG A 60 -1.78 8.33 -3.06
N LYS A 61 -0.66 7.62 -3.16
CA LYS A 61 0.68 8.20 -2.95
C LYS A 61 0.99 9.25 -4.00
N ASP A 62 0.67 8.99 -5.25
CA ASP A 62 0.93 9.89 -6.37
C ASP A 62 0.15 11.22 -6.24
N ILE A 63 -1.15 11.17 -5.92
CA ILE A 63 -1.95 12.40 -5.79
C ILE A 63 -1.50 13.27 -4.60
N VAL A 64 -1.12 12.65 -3.48
CA VAL A 64 -0.55 13.37 -2.33
C VAL A 64 0.81 13.98 -2.71
N ALA A 65 1.67 13.23 -3.40
CA ALA A 65 2.96 13.75 -3.85
C ALA A 65 2.81 14.93 -4.81
N VAL A 66 1.83 14.90 -5.72
CA VAL A 66 1.52 16.05 -6.59
C VAL A 66 1.04 17.24 -5.75
N ARG A 67 0.12 17.03 -4.79
CA ARG A 67 -0.36 18.13 -3.94
C ARG A 67 0.78 18.77 -3.14
N ASN A 68 1.68 17.96 -2.59
CA ASN A 68 2.83 18.42 -1.81
C ASN A 68 3.81 19.25 -2.65
N LYS A 69 4.03 18.88 -3.92
CA LYS A 69 4.91 19.62 -4.84
C LYS A 69 4.37 21.01 -5.19
N LEU A 70 3.05 21.17 -5.25
CA LEU A 70 2.44 22.44 -5.62
C LEU A 70 2.59 23.47 -4.48
N GLY A 71 2.53 23.02 -3.22
CA GLY A 71 2.66 23.90 -2.05
C GLY A 71 1.59 24.98 -1.99
N ASP A 72 1.74 25.92 -1.04
CA ASP A 72 0.90 27.13 -0.94
C ASP A 72 1.80 28.38 -0.86
N PRO A 73 1.37 29.54 -1.40
CA PRO A 73 0.12 29.80 -2.12
C PRO A 73 0.13 29.27 -3.57
N MET A 74 -1.06 28.86 -4.04
CA MET A 74 -1.25 28.33 -5.39
C MET A 74 -1.16 29.44 -6.43
N THR A 75 -0.16 29.38 -7.31
CA THR A 75 -0.10 30.27 -8.49
C THR A 75 -1.06 29.76 -9.58
N PRO A 76 -1.54 30.60 -10.51
CA PRO A 76 -2.47 30.16 -11.57
C PRO A 76 -1.94 28.97 -12.39
N GLN A 77 -0.63 28.92 -12.65
CA GLN A 77 0.02 27.80 -13.35
C GLN A 77 0.02 26.50 -12.53
N LYS A 78 0.15 26.59 -11.21
CA LYS A 78 0.06 25.43 -10.32
C LYS A 78 -1.38 24.94 -10.19
N GLU A 79 -2.35 25.85 -10.27
CA GLU A 79 -3.78 25.49 -10.27
C GLU A 79 -4.17 24.72 -11.55
N THR A 80 -3.65 25.11 -12.71
CA THR A 80 -3.86 24.34 -13.96
C THR A 80 -3.24 22.96 -13.87
N GLN A 81 -2.00 22.85 -13.37
CA GLN A 81 -1.35 21.55 -13.13
C GLN A 81 -2.15 20.68 -12.15
N TRP A 82 -2.74 21.27 -11.11
CA TRP A 82 -3.62 20.54 -10.19
C TRP A 82 -4.88 20.03 -10.87
N LYS A 83 -5.50 20.84 -11.73
CA LYS A 83 -6.69 20.43 -12.50
C LYS A 83 -6.39 19.26 -13.43
N GLU A 84 -5.28 19.32 -14.16
CA GLU A 84 -4.81 18.23 -15.03
C GLU A 84 -4.53 16.95 -14.23
N ALA A 85 -3.84 17.06 -13.09
CA ALA A 85 -3.57 15.91 -12.23
C ALA A 85 -4.86 15.28 -11.68
N ARG A 86 -5.87 16.09 -11.32
CA ARG A 86 -7.19 15.60 -10.90
C ARG A 86 -7.90 14.86 -12.02
N GLU A 87 -7.87 15.39 -13.24
CA GLU A 87 -8.52 14.77 -14.40
C GLU A 87 -7.88 13.42 -14.73
N GLN A 88 -6.54 13.35 -14.76
CA GLN A 88 -5.82 12.09 -14.92
C GLN A 88 -6.13 11.10 -13.81
N PHE A 89 -6.21 11.56 -12.56
CA PHE A 89 -6.57 10.71 -11.42
C PHE A 89 -7.99 10.15 -11.56
N ILE A 90 -8.96 10.94 -12.01
CA ILE A 90 -10.34 10.50 -12.26
C ILE A 90 -10.37 9.37 -13.30
N GLU A 91 -9.67 9.53 -14.42
CA GLU A 91 -9.58 8.48 -15.45
C GLU A 91 -8.88 7.22 -14.93
N ASN A 92 -7.83 7.36 -14.12
CA ASN A 92 -7.17 6.22 -13.47
C ASN A 92 -8.11 5.45 -12.52
N ILE A 93 -8.92 6.17 -11.73
CA ILE A 93 -9.93 5.55 -10.86
C ILE A 93 -11.02 4.85 -11.68
N LYS A 94 -11.44 5.43 -12.81
CA LYS A 94 -12.40 4.79 -13.72
C LYS A 94 -11.85 3.49 -14.30
N ALA A 95 -10.59 3.49 -14.74
CA ALA A 95 -9.91 2.28 -15.20
C ALA A 95 -9.77 1.23 -14.08
N LEU A 96 -9.44 1.66 -12.86
CA LEU A 96 -9.39 0.79 -11.69
C LEU A 96 -10.76 0.17 -11.37
N ASN A 97 -11.83 0.97 -11.42
CA ASN A 97 -13.20 0.48 -11.18
C ASN A 97 -13.66 -0.54 -12.22
N LYS A 98 -13.15 -0.44 -13.47
CA LYS A 98 -13.34 -1.50 -14.47
C LYS A 98 -12.72 -2.82 -14.01
N ARG A 99 -11.47 -2.80 -13.52
CA ARG A 99 -10.82 -4.00 -12.94
C ARG A 99 -11.57 -4.53 -11.72
N VAL A 100 -12.13 -3.66 -10.89
CA VAL A 100 -12.98 -4.05 -9.76
C VAL A 100 -14.22 -4.80 -10.25
N ASN A 101 -14.84 -4.37 -11.35
CA ASN A 101 -15.95 -5.12 -11.96
C ASN A 101 -15.50 -6.50 -12.42
N ASP A 102 -14.39 -6.58 -13.16
CA ASP A 102 -13.86 -7.86 -13.64
C ASP A 102 -13.57 -8.81 -12.46
N PHE A 103 -12.96 -8.30 -11.39
CA PHE A 103 -12.75 -9.05 -10.15
C PHE A 103 -14.07 -9.53 -9.53
N ASN A 104 -15.08 -8.66 -9.42
CA ASN A 104 -16.37 -9.00 -8.84
C ASN A 104 -17.13 -10.08 -9.61
N LEU A 105 -16.87 -10.22 -10.92
CA LEU A 105 -17.44 -11.27 -11.77
C LEU A 105 -16.76 -12.63 -11.57
N VAL A 106 -15.48 -12.67 -11.20
CA VAL A 106 -14.69 -13.91 -11.05
C VAL A 106 -14.69 -14.42 -9.60
N VAL A 107 -14.90 -13.53 -8.63
CA VAL A 107 -14.88 -13.89 -7.20
C VAL A 107 -15.97 -14.92 -6.85
N PRO A 108 -15.61 -16.06 -6.24
CA PRO A 108 -16.57 -17.14 -5.95
C PRO A 108 -17.58 -16.82 -4.82
N VAL A 109 -17.34 -15.79 -4.01
CA VAL A 109 -18.14 -15.48 -2.81
C VAL A 109 -18.50 -14.00 -2.76
N LEU A 110 -19.79 -13.69 -2.68
CA LEU A 110 -20.30 -12.31 -2.67
C LEU A 110 -19.67 -11.44 -1.57
N SER A 111 -19.40 -11.99 -0.39
CA SER A 111 -18.76 -11.25 0.71
C SER A 111 -17.32 -10.79 0.43
N ARG A 112 -16.68 -11.32 -0.62
CA ARG A 112 -15.34 -10.94 -1.05
C ARG A 112 -15.32 -9.95 -2.21
N GLN A 113 -16.49 -9.55 -2.73
CA GLN A 113 -16.59 -8.51 -3.75
C GLN A 113 -16.15 -7.15 -3.20
N MET A 114 -15.69 -6.29 -4.09
CA MET A 114 -15.18 -4.96 -3.80
C MET A 114 -16.14 -3.87 -4.30
N VAL A 115 -16.23 -2.79 -3.54
CA VAL A 115 -16.98 -1.59 -3.93
C VAL A 115 -16.08 -0.69 -4.79
N HIS A 116 -16.68 0.07 -5.70
CA HIS A 116 -15.98 1.07 -6.48
C HIS A 116 -15.36 2.16 -5.62
N PHE A 117 -14.23 2.67 -6.10
CA PHE A 117 -13.56 3.83 -5.54
C PHE A 117 -14.18 5.11 -6.13
N SER A 118 -14.43 6.09 -5.26
CA SER A 118 -14.90 7.42 -5.67
C SER A 118 -13.70 8.36 -5.76
N ALA A 119 -13.46 8.92 -6.94
CA ALA A 119 -12.34 9.83 -7.17
C ALA A 119 -12.41 11.06 -6.26
N ASP A 120 -13.59 11.66 -6.11
CA ASP A 120 -13.78 12.86 -5.27
C ASP A 120 -13.43 12.59 -3.80
N LYS A 121 -13.83 11.44 -3.26
CA LYS A 121 -13.51 11.05 -1.89
C LYS A 121 -12.01 10.86 -1.67
N GLU A 122 -11.32 10.28 -2.65
CA GLU A 122 -9.86 10.07 -2.58
C GLU A 122 -9.09 11.38 -2.75
N ILE A 123 -9.55 12.30 -3.60
CA ILE A 123 -8.96 13.64 -3.75
C ILE A 123 -9.16 14.45 -2.46
N ALA A 124 -10.36 14.44 -1.88
CA ALA A 124 -10.64 15.11 -0.61
C ALA A 124 -9.76 14.54 0.52
N ARG A 125 -9.58 13.21 0.55
CA ARG A 125 -8.66 12.57 1.49
C ARG A 125 -7.22 13.07 1.30
N ALA A 126 -6.75 13.20 0.05
CA ALA A 126 -5.41 13.71 -0.23
C ALA A 126 -5.21 15.15 0.27
N GLN A 127 -6.23 16.01 0.16
CA GLN A 127 -6.20 17.37 0.69
C GLN A 127 -6.07 17.38 2.22
N VAL A 128 -6.88 16.57 2.93
CA VAL A 128 -6.81 16.46 4.39
C VAL A 128 -5.44 15.96 4.85
N ILE A 129 -4.85 14.99 4.15
CA ILE A 129 -3.51 14.49 4.44
C ILE A 129 -2.47 15.60 4.31
N TYR A 130 -2.53 16.37 3.22
CA TYR A 130 -1.64 17.51 3.01
C TYR A 130 -1.78 18.56 4.11
N GLU A 131 -3.01 18.97 4.45
CA GLU A 131 -3.25 19.94 5.54
C GLU A 131 -2.69 19.45 6.88
N THR A 132 -2.82 18.16 7.15
CA THR A 132 -2.27 17.54 8.37
C THR A 132 -0.74 17.55 8.36
N GLN A 133 -0.11 17.29 7.21
CA GLN A 133 1.34 17.36 7.06
C GLN A 133 1.86 18.78 7.30
N VAL A 134 1.24 19.79 6.67
CA VAL A 134 1.61 21.20 6.85
C VAL A 134 1.50 21.64 8.32
N LYS A 135 0.43 21.23 9.02
CA LYS A 135 0.27 21.52 10.46
C LYS A 135 1.36 20.88 11.30
N ASN A 136 1.66 19.60 11.05
CA ASN A 136 2.70 18.88 11.77
C ASN A 136 4.10 19.49 11.54
N ASP A 137 4.40 19.90 10.31
CA ASP A 137 5.67 20.55 9.98
C ASP A 137 5.81 21.90 10.72
N ALA A 138 4.73 22.69 10.76
CA ALA A 138 4.69 23.94 11.54
C ALA A 138 4.87 23.73 13.05
N GLU A 139 4.23 22.70 13.63
CA GLU A 139 4.40 22.35 15.05
C GLU A 139 5.81 21.85 15.38
N ASN A 140 6.43 21.09 14.47
CA ASN A 140 7.80 20.61 14.62
C ASN A 140 8.80 21.77 14.54
N ASP A 141 8.59 22.71 13.63
CA ASP A 141 9.41 23.92 13.52
C ASP A 141 9.29 24.80 14.78
N ALA A 142 8.08 24.95 15.35
CA ALA A 142 7.87 25.66 16.61
C ALA A 142 8.63 25.02 17.78
N LYS A 143 8.53 23.69 17.96
CA LYS A 143 9.26 22.94 19.00
C LYS A 143 10.78 23.02 18.84
N LYS A 144 11.27 23.05 17.60
CA LYS A 144 12.70 23.20 17.30
C LYS A 144 13.21 24.59 17.66
N THR A 145 12.40 25.62 17.42
CA THR A 145 12.71 27.02 17.74
C THR A 145 12.73 27.26 19.26
N GLU A 146 11.83 26.63 20.01
CA GLU A 146 11.83 26.68 21.49
C GLU A 146 13.04 25.96 22.11
N ASN A 147 13.41 24.78 21.61
CA ASN A 147 14.61 24.06 22.10
C ASN A 147 15.93 24.78 21.78
N VAL A 148 16.01 25.56 20.71
CA VAL A 148 17.20 26.38 20.39
C VAL A 148 17.31 27.60 21.31
N ASN A 149 16.19 28.22 21.70
CA ASN A 149 16.19 29.36 22.63
C ASN A 149 16.39 28.97 24.10
N GLY A 150 16.08 27.73 24.50
CA GLY A 150 16.32 27.22 25.86
C GLY A 150 17.74 26.70 26.14
N GLY A 151 18.53 26.36 25.10
CA GLY A 151 19.83 25.68 25.26
C GLY A 151 21.08 26.51 24.99
N THR A 152 20.97 27.72 24.43
CA THR A 152 22.15 28.48 23.97
C THR A 152 22.80 29.38 25.03
N SER A 153 22.13 29.67 26.16
CA SER A 153 22.74 30.46 27.23
C SER A 153 23.61 29.60 28.17
N ASP A 154 23.17 28.40 28.56
CA ASP A 154 23.87 27.55 29.55
C ASP A 154 25.13 26.87 29.01
N ILE A 155 25.17 26.50 27.72
CA ILE A 155 26.36 25.87 27.14
C ILE A 155 27.48 26.92 26.97
N LYS A 156 27.12 28.16 26.59
CA LYS A 156 28.09 29.25 26.48
C LYS A 156 28.65 29.63 27.85
N THR A 157 27.81 29.78 28.87
CA THR A 157 28.27 30.11 30.23
C THR A 157 29.15 29.03 30.85
N SER A 158 28.88 27.74 30.57
CA SER A 158 29.70 26.62 31.03
C SER A 158 31.07 26.56 30.33
N PHE A 159 31.12 26.84 29.01
CA PHE A 159 32.38 26.91 28.26
C PHE A 159 33.26 28.09 28.68
N PHE A 160 32.66 29.26 28.95
CA PHE A 160 33.38 30.43 29.46
C PHE A 160 33.92 30.21 30.87
N LYS A 161 33.18 29.53 31.76
CA LYS A 161 33.67 29.14 33.10
C LYS A 161 34.88 28.20 33.03
N TRP A 162 34.87 27.22 32.11
CA TRP A 162 36.00 26.32 31.90
C TRP A 162 37.26 27.05 31.42
N MET A 163 37.13 28.01 30.49
CA MET A 163 38.27 28.83 30.06
C MET A 163 38.83 29.71 31.18
N THR A 164 37.97 30.29 32.04
CA THR A 164 38.46 31.09 33.18
C THR A 164 39.16 30.26 34.25
N LEU A 165 38.95 28.94 34.28
CA LEU A 165 39.60 28.01 35.21
C LEU A 165 40.97 27.52 34.71
N ILE A 166 41.27 27.70 33.42
CA ILE A 166 42.54 27.34 32.79
C ILE A 166 43.53 28.52 32.75
N LEU A 167 43.08 29.75 33.03
CA LEU A 167 43.90 30.96 33.07
C LEU A 167 44.29 31.44 34.48
N LYS A 168 44.24 30.56 35.47
CA LYS A 168 44.77 30.81 36.82
C LYS A 168 45.70 29.69 37.24
#